data_AF-A0A453S867-F1
#
_entry.id   AF-A0A453S867-F1
#
_cell.length_a   1.000
_cell.length_b   1.000
_cell.length_c   1.000
_cell.angle_alpha   90.00
_cell.angle_beta   90.00
_cell.angle_gamma   90.00
#
_symmetry.space_group_name_H-M   'P 1'
#
loop_
_entity.id
_entity.type
_entity.pdbx_description
1 polymer ?
#
loop_
_entity_poly.entity_id
_entity_poly.type
_entity_poly.pdbx_seq_one_letter_code
_entity_poly.pdbx_strand_id
1 'polypeptide(L)'
;MHSGCTFNHRYVKSNPREVENATWMLTVFHCFGQYFCLHFEAFQLGMAPVYMAFLRFMGDENDARNYSYSLEVGANGRKMIWEGTPRSIRDSHRKVRDSHDGLIIQRNMALFFSGGERKELKLRVTGRIWKEQQN
;
A
#
# COMPACT_ATOMS: atom_id res chain seq x y z
N MET A 1 10.35 9.94 -20.65
CA MET A 1 9.86 8.75 -19.91
C MET A 1 10.50 8.73 -18.53
N HIS A 2 9.75 8.93 -17.46
CA HIS A 2 10.30 8.91 -16.09
C HIS A 2 10.80 7.49 -15.76
N SER A 3 12.10 7.36 -15.48
CA SER A 3 12.69 6.12 -14.94
C SER A 3 12.14 5.91 -13.53
N GLY A 4 11.27 4.90 -13.37
CA GLY A 4 10.64 4.56 -12.10
C GLY A 4 10.83 3.09 -11.79
N CYS A 5 11.01 2.73 -10.53
CA CYS A 5 11.02 1.34 -10.09
C CYS A 5 9.60 0.85 -9.92
N THR A 6 9.27 -0.30 -10.51
CA THR A 6 8.01 -0.99 -10.27
C THR A 6 8.19 -2.17 -9.34
N PHE A 7 7.16 -2.49 -8.59
CA PHE A 7 7.12 -3.67 -7.73
C PHE A 7 5.71 -4.24 -7.71
N ASN A 8 5.59 -5.48 -7.26
CA ASN A 8 4.31 -6.04 -6.87
C ASN A 8 4.49 -6.95 -5.66
N HIS A 9 3.47 -7.02 -4.83
CA HIS A 9 3.43 -7.91 -3.68
C HIS A 9 2.03 -8.53 -3.56
N ARG A 10 1.97 -9.81 -3.19
CA ARG A 10 0.71 -10.56 -3.06
C ARG A 10 0.45 -10.89 -1.60
N TYR A 11 -0.65 -10.35 -1.06
CA TYR A 11 -1.13 -10.64 0.27
C TYR A 11 -2.13 -11.77 0.24
N VAL A 12 -1.85 -12.83 1.00
CA VAL A 12 -2.68 -14.04 1.07
C VAL A 12 -3.20 -14.25 2.48
N LYS A 13 -4.49 -14.58 2.63
CA LYS A 13 -5.10 -14.98 3.91
C LYS A 13 -6.30 -15.89 3.68
N SER A 14 -6.23 -17.13 4.17
CA SER A 14 -7.25 -18.17 3.98
C SER A 14 -8.62 -17.80 4.56
N ASN A 15 -8.66 -17.19 5.76
CA ASN A 15 -9.89 -16.70 6.37
C ASN A 15 -9.82 -15.18 6.64
N PRO A 16 -10.17 -14.34 5.66
CA PRO A 16 -10.06 -12.89 5.76
C PRO A 16 -11.14 -12.24 6.62
N ARG A 17 -12.23 -12.97 6.95
CA ARG A 17 -13.34 -12.46 7.76
C ARG A 17 -12.99 -12.37 9.25
N GLU A 18 -12.10 -13.25 9.73
CA GLU A 18 -11.60 -13.27 11.11
C GLU A 18 -10.50 -12.21 11.35
N VAL A 19 -10.04 -11.53 10.31
CA VAL A 19 -8.98 -10.52 10.44
C VAL A 19 -9.58 -9.15 10.65
N GLU A 20 -9.78 -8.77 11.91
CA GLU A 20 -10.23 -7.43 12.28
C GLU A 20 -9.07 -6.43 12.31
N ASN A 21 -7.99 -6.77 13.00
CA ASN A 21 -6.79 -5.95 13.12
C ASN A 21 -5.55 -6.81 12.88
N ALA A 22 -4.80 -6.53 11.82
CA ALA A 22 -3.55 -7.22 11.55
C ALA A 22 -2.60 -6.35 10.72
N THR A 23 -1.31 -6.50 10.98
CA THR A 23 -0.25 -5.90 10.18
C THR A 23 0.53 -7.05 9.54
N TRP A 24 0.64 -7.05 8.22
CA TRP A 24 1.47 -8.02 7.52
C TRP A 24 2.94 -7.68 7.71
N MET A 25 3.82 -8.69 7.52
CA MET A 25 5.26 -8.44 7.54
C MET A 25 5.63 -7.37 6.51
N LEU A 26 6.44 -6.42 6.96
CA LEU A 26 6.92 -5.32 6.15
C LEU A 26 7.70 -5.83 4.95
N THR A 27 7.40 -5.29 3.77
CA THR A 27 8.21 -5.54 2.56
C THR A 27 9.07 -4.31 2.27
N VAL A 28 10.37 -4.53 2.06
CA VAL A 28 11.33 -3.47 1.75
C VAL A 28 11.73 -3.52 0.28
N PHE A 29 11.73 -2.37 -0.37
CA PHE A 29 12.17 -2.18 -1.75
C PHE A 29 13.37 -1.24 -1.77
N HIS A 30 14.38 -1.58 -2.59
CA HIS A 30 15.55 -0.74 -2.81
C HIS A 30 15.50 -0.14 -4.22
N CYS A 31 15.50 1.18 -4.31
CA CYS A 31 15.46 1.91 -5.58
C CYS A 31 16.11 3.27 -5.40
N PHE A 32 16.78 3.77 -6.45
CA PHE A 32 17.46 5.06 -6.43
C PHE A 32 18.52 5.23 -5.32
N GLY A 33 19.10 4.12 -4.84
CA GLY A 33 20.02 4.12 -3.70
C GLY A 33 19.34 4.34 -2.35
N GLN A 34 18.02 4.20 -2.28
CA GLN A 34 17.21 4.42 -1.09
C GLN A 34 16.30 3.22 -0.81
N TYR A 35 15.82 3.12 0.43
CA TYR A 35 14.93 2.05 0.87
C TYR A 35 13.51 2.57 1.12
N PHE A 36 12.52 1.79 0.68
CA PHE A 36 11.10 2.09 0.82
C PHE A 36 10.39 0.89 1.45
N CYS A 37 9.51 1.15 2.39
CA CYS A 37 8.80 0.17 3.19
C CYS A 37 7.33 0.15 2.79
N LEU A 38 6.87 -0.95 2.19
CA LEU A 38 5.46 -1.18 1.90
C LEU A 38 4.78 -1.79 3.12
N HIS A 39 3.75 -1.08 3.59
CA HIS A 39 2.86 -1.53 4.65
C HIS A 39 1.56 -2.06 4.07
N PHE A 40 1.01 -3.07 4.74
CA PHE A 40 -0.33 -3.55 4.51
C PHE A 40 -0.97 -3.93 5.84
N GLU A 41 -2.09 -3.29 6.13
CA GLU A 41 -2.78 -3.40 7.43
C GLU A 41 -4.27 -3.65 7.22
N ALA A 42 -4.86 -4.44 8.10
CA ALA A 42 -6.30 -4.58 8.27
C ALA A 42 -6.70 -3.87 9.56
N PHE A 43 -7.78 -3.10 9.52
CA PHE A 43 -8.37 -2.44 10.68
C PHE A 43 -9.84 -2.08 10.42
N GLN A 44 -10.52 -1.55 11.44
CA GLN A 44 -11.88 -1.03 11.32
C GLN A 44 -11.86 0.48 11.06
N LEU A 45 -12.43 0.91 9.95
CA LEU A 45 -12.72 2.31 9.66
C LEU A 45 -14.17 2.59 10.05
N GLY A 46 -14.37 3.08 11.27
CA GLY A 46 -15.69 3.10 11.90
C GLY A 46 -16.20 1.68 12.13
N MET A 47 -17.30 1.30 11.48
CA MET A 47 -17.84 -0.08 11.50
C MET A 47 -17.45 -0.89 10.25
N ALA A 48 -16.68 -0.30 9.33
CA ALA A 48 -16.34 -0.93 8.06
C ALA A 48 -14.94 -1.57 8.14
N PRO A 49 -14.83 -2.89 7.90
CA PRO A 49 -13.52 -3.52 7.83
C PRO A 49 -12.81 -3.16 6.52
N VAL A 50 -11.59 -2.67 6.66
CA VAL A 50 -10.76 -2.23 5.54
C VAL A 50 -9.39 -2.87 5.58
N TYR A 51 -8.76 -2.93 4.41
CA TYR A 51 -7.32 -3.03 4.27
C TYR A 51 -6.77 -1.66 3.88
N MET A 52 -5.53 -1.38 4.24
CA MET A 52 -4.82 -0.19 3.80
C MET A 52 -3.41 -0.54 3.38
N ALA A 53 -2.99 -0.04 2.23
CA ALA A 53 -1.62 -0.14 1.74
C ALA A 53 -1.00 1.25 1.63
N PHE A 54 0.23 1.42 2.09
CA PHE A 54 0.96 2.68 1.96
C PHE A 54 2.46 2.44 1.93
N LEU A 55 3.20 3.39 1.37
CA LEU A 55 4.65 3.33 1.26
C LEU A 55 5.29 4.35 2.20
N ARG A 56 6.31 3.93 2.96
CA ARG A 56 7.16 4.83 3.75
C ARG A 56 8.59 4.87 3.21
N PHE A 57 9.19 6.04 3.20
CA PHE A 57 10.59 6.27 2.83
C PHE A 57 11.49 6.09 4.05
N MET A 58 12.56 5.30 3.91
CA MET A 58 13.53 5.07 4.99
C MET A 58 14.56 6.21 5.08
N GLY A 59 14.06 7.40 5.42
CA GLY A 59 14.84 8.61 5.63
C GLY A 59 13.95 9.71 6.23
N ASP A 60 14.31 10.97 6.10
CA ASP A 60 13.50 12.08 6.61
C ASP A 60 12.43 12.59 5.63
N GLU A 61 11.61 13.54 6.08
CA GLU A 61 10.49 14.07 5.29
C GLU A 61 10.96 14.94 4.13
N ASN A 62 12.06 15.67 4.28
CA ASN A 62 12.58 16.54 3.22
C ASN A 62 13.07 15.70 2.04
N ASP A 63 13.80 14.62 2.34
CA ASP A 63 14.25 13.69 1.32
C ASP A 63 13.10 12.91 0.69
N ALA A 64 12.08 12.55 1.48
CA ALA A 64 10.91 11.83 0.99
C ALA A 64 10.15 12.60 -0.10
N ARG A 65 10.10 13.94 -0.01
CA ARG A 65 9.46 14.84 -1.00
C ARG A 65 10.10 14.80 -2.39
N ASN A 66 11.32 14.26 -2.51
CA ASN A 66 11.95 14.05 -3.81
C ASN A 66 11.40 12.83 -4.56
N TYR A 67 10.49 12.06 -3.94
CA TYR A 67 9.92 10.86 -4.49
C TYR A 67 8.40 10.91 -4.49
N SER A 68 7.81 10.25 -5.48
CA SER A 68 6.40 9.90 -5.50
C SER A 68 6.24 8.42 -5.72
N TYR A 69 5.09 7.90 -5.30
CA TYR A 69 4.73 6.52 -5.51
C TYR A 69 3.26 6.40 -5.89
N SER A 70 2.94 5.31 -6.58
CA SER A 70 1.57 4.84 -6.73
C SER A 70 1.42 3.40 -6.25
N LEU A 71 0.22 3.08 -5.76
CA LEU A 71 -0.23 1.73 -5.44
C LEU A 71 -1.51 1.46 -6.21
N GLU A 72 -1.58 0.30 -6.85
CA GLU A 72 -2.70 -0.15 -7.67
C GLU A 72 -3.16 -1.54 -7.20
N VAL A 73 -4.48 -1.69 -7.07
CA VAL A 73 -5.16 -2.99 -7.00
C VAL A 73 -6.22 -3.06 -8.10
N GLY A 74 -6.38 -4.22 -8.74
CA GLY A 74 -7.33 -4.33 -9.84
C GLY A 74 -7.56 -5.75 -10.33
N ALA A 75 -8.75 -5.97 -10.88
CA ALA A 75 -9.20 -7.20 -11.54
C ALA A 75 -10.44 -6.91 -12.40
N ASN A 76 -10.74 -7.77 -13.38
CA ASN A 76 -11.98 -7.71 -14.19
C ASN A 76 -12.26 -6.32 -14.80
N GLY A 77 -11.24 -5.69 -15.39
CA GLY A 77 -11.34 -4.37 -16.02
C GLY A 77 -11.55 -3.20 -15.06
N ARG A 78 -11.49 -3.42 -13.74
CA ARG A 78 -11.60 -2.37 -12.71
C ARG A 78 -10.31 -2.28 -11.91
N LYS A 79 -9.95 -1.06 -11.50
CA LYS A 79 -8.80 -0.82 -10.63
C LYS A 79 -9.02 0.38 -9.73
N MET A 80 -8.31 0.39 -8.61
CA MET A 80 -8.15 1.53 -7.71
C MET A 80 -6.68 1.88 -7.65
N ILE A 81 -6.37 3.18 -7.72
CA ILE A 81 -5.02 3.71 -7.66
C ILE A 81 -4.97 4.77 -6.56
N TRP A 82 -3.92 4.71 -5.76
CA TRP A 82 -3.51 5.75 -4.83
C TRP A 82 -2.15 6.27 -5.26
N GLU A 83 -1.94 7.57 -5.23
CA GLU A 83 -0.67 8.20 -5.60
C GLU A 83 -0.34 9.34 -4.65
N GLY A 84 0.94 9.52 -4.32
CA GLY A 84 1.40 10.61 -3.47
C GLY A 84 2.87 10.49 -3.07
N THR A 85 3.29 11.31 -2.12
CA THR A 85 4.64 11.27 -1.54
C THR A 85 4.71 10.20 -0.45
N PRO A 86 5.76 9.34 -0.41
CA PRO A 86 5.90 8.38 0.66
C PRO A 86 6.16 9.10 2.00
N ARG A 87 5.55 8.65 3.09
CA ARG A 87 5.79 9.22 4.42
C ARG A 87 7.16 8.82 4.95
N SER A 88 7.84 9.66 5.71
CA SER A 88 9.11 9.30 6.36
C SER A 88 8.91 8.13 7.35
N ILE A 89 9.91 7.26 7.48
CA ILE A 89 9.93 6.19 8.49
C ILE A 89 9.92 6.75 9.93
N ARG A 90 10.29 8.03 10.11
CA ARG A 90 10.22 8.75 11.39
C ARG A 90 8.78 8.94 11.86
N ASP A 91 7.81 9.00 10.94
CA ASP A 91 6.40 8.88 11.28
C ASP A 91 6.05 7.41 11.51
N SER A 92 5.48 7.07 12.67
CA SER A 92 5.08 5.69 12.96
C SER A 92 4.01 5.21 11.96
N HIS A 93 4.03 3.92 11.63
CA HIS A 93 3.03 3.34 10.74
C HIS A 93 1.59 3.54 11.26
N ARG A 94 1.40 3.56 12.59
CA ARG A 94 0.13 3.88 13.24
C ARG A 94 -0.34 5.30 12.93
N LYS A 95 0.56 6.29 12.99
CA LYS A 95 0.22 7.68 12.65
C LYS A 95 -0.28 7.81 11.21
N VAL A 96 0.34 7.10 10.27
CA VAL A 96 -0.07 7.08 8.86
C VAL A 96 -1.44 6.41 8.69
N ARG A 97 -1.64 5.26 9.35
CA ARG A 97 -2.92 4.54 9.38
C ARG A 97 -4.04 5.39 9.94
N ASP A 98 -3.84 5.99 11.11
CA ASP A 98 -4.86 6.75 11.84
C ASP A 98 -5.22 8.06 11.13
N SER A 99 -4.32 8.60 10.30
CA SER A 99 -4.60 9.72 9.39
C SER A 99 -5.19 9.28 8.05
N HIS A 100 -5.39 7.98 7.82
CA HIS A 100 -5.93 7.42 6.58
C HIS A 100 -5.15 7.81 5.31
N ASP A 101 -3.84 8.03 5.45
CA ASP A 101 -2.95 8.51 4.37
C ASP A 101 -2.36 7.33 3.58
N GLY A 102 -3.19 6.76 2.70
CA GLY A 102 -2.84 5.56 1.92
C GLY A 102 -4.02 4.96 1.17
N LEU A 103 -3.74 3.90 0.40
CA LEU A 103 -4.74 3.18 -0.38
C LEU A 103 -5.64 2.35 0.54
N ILE A 104 -6.82 2.88 0.89
CA ILE A 104 -7.85 2.17 1.66
C ILE A 104 -8.74 1.34 0.73
N ILE A 105 -8.94 0.08 1.09
CA ILE A 105 -9.69 -0.90 0.31
C ILE A 105 -10.68 -1.59 1.26
N GLN A 106 -11.98 -1.36 1.06
CA GLN A 106 -13.00 -2.11 1.79
C GLN A 106 -12.82 -3.62 1.56
N ARG A 107 -13.03 -4.44 2.60
CA ARG A 107 -12.79 -5.89 2.54
C ARG A 107 -13.49 -6.54 1.34
N ASN A 108 -14.74 -6.18 1.06
CA ASN A 108 -15.49 -6.73 -0.08
C ASN A 108 -14.84 -6.40 -1.43
N MET A 109 -14.25 -5.20 -1.56
CA MET A 109 -13.51 -4.79 -2.76
C MET A 109 -12.18 -5.54 -2.88
N ALA A 110 -11.46 -5.73 -1.77
CA ALA A 110 -10.23 -6.53 -1.75
C ALA A 110 -10.49 -7.99 -2.17
N LEU A 111 -11.61 -8.58 -1.70
CA LEU A 111 -12.03 -9.93 -2.09
C LEU A 111 -12.47 -9.99 -3.56
N PHE A 112 -13.13 -8.94 -4.07
CA PHE A 112 -13.43 -8.82 -5.49
C PHE A 112 -12.14 -8.82 -6.34
N PHE A 113 -11.14 -8.03 -5.95
CA PHE A 113 -9.84 -7.97 -6.65
C PHE A 113 -8.97 -9.22 -6.45
N SER A 114 -9.23 -10.03 -5.42
CA SER A 114 -8.57 -11.31 -5.21
C SER A 114 -9.03 -12.40 -6.19
N GLY A 115 -10.16 -12.20 -6.86
CA GLY A 115 -10.79 -13.20 -7.72
C GLY A 115 -11.35 -14.41 -6.95
N GLY A 116 -11.81 -15.42 -7.67
CA GLY A 116 -12.38 -16.65 -7.10
C GLY A 116 -13.68 -16.42 -6.32
N GLU A 117 -13.95 -17.29 -5.34
CA GLU A 117 -15.22 -17.33 -4.58
C GLU A 117 -15.31 -16.30 -3.43
N ARG A 118 -14.38 -15.34 -3.33
CA ARG A 118 -14.33 -14.33 -2.24
C ARG A 118 -14.25 -14.93 -0.82
N LYS A 119 -13.72 -16.15 -0.70
CA LYS A 119 -13.50 -16.83 0.58
C LYS A 119 -12.09 -16.62 1.15
N GLU A 120 -11.13 -16.32 0.28
CA GLU A 120 -9.72 -16.14 0.60
C GLU A 120 -9.25 -14.78 0.05
N LEU A 121 -8.38 -14.09 0.80
CA LEU A 121 -7.67 -12.92 0.28
C LEU A 121 -6.50 -13.40 -0.57
N LYS A 122 -6.39 -12.92 -1.81
CA LYS A 122 -5.25 -13.09 -2.74
C LYS A 122 -4.97 -11.77 -3.46
N LEU A 123 -4.84 -10.71 -2.67
CA LEU A 123 -4.76 -9.35 -3.20
C LEU A 123 -3.35 -9.07 -3.71
N ARG A 124 -3.22 -8.79 -5.01
CA ARG A 124 -1.97 -8.28 -5.59
C ARG A 124 -2.01 -6.75 -5.56
N VAL A 125 -1.05 -6.17 -4.84
CA VAL A 125 -0.76 -4.73 -4.88
C VAL A 125 0.43 -4.53 -5.81
N THR A 126 0.23 -3.74 -6.86
CA THR A 126 1.31 -3.29 -7.75
C THR A 126 1.68 -1.87 -7.36
N GLY A 127 2.95 -1.51 -7.39
CA GLY A 127 3.36 -0.14 -7.14
C GLY A 127 4.46 0.33 -8.06
N ARG A 128 4.61 1.66 -8.12
CA ARG A 128 5.67 2.34 -8.84
C ARG A 128 6.23 3.44 -7.94
N ILE A 129 7.54 3.65 -7.97
CA ILE A 129 8.24 4.75 -7.29
C ILE A 129 9.02 5.51 -8.35
N TRP A 130 8.99 6.83 -8.34
CA TRP A 130 9.80 7.68 -9.21
C TRP A 130 10.33 8.89 -8.45
N LYS A 131 11.40 9.47 -8.96
CA LYS A 131 11.88 10.78 -8.50
C LYS A 131 11.05 11.87 -9.15
N GLU A 132 10.66 12.86 -8.35
CA GLU A 132 10.12 14.10 -8.87
C GLU A 132 11.25 14.90 -9.53
N GLN A 133 10.94 15.54 -10.66
CA GLN A 133 11.88 16.48 -11.27
C GLN A 133 11.81 17.78 -10.48
N GLN A 134 12.93 18.24 -9.95
CA GLN A 134 13.03 19.61 -9.44
C GLN A 134 12.88 20.54 -10.65
N ASN A 135 11.75 21.22 -10.73
CA ASN A 135 11.57 22.37 -11.62
C ASN A 135 12.35 23.56 -11.11
#